data_AF-A0A416ECT9-F1
#
_entry.id   AF-A0A416ECT9-F1
#
_cell.length_a   1.000
_cell.length_b   1.000
_cell.length_c   1.000
_cell.angle_alpha   90.00
_cell.angle_beta   90.00
_cell.angle_gamma   90.00
#
_symmetry.space_group_name_H-M   'P 1'
#
loop_
_entity.id
_entity.type
_entity.pdbx_description
1 polymer ?
#
loop_
_entity_poly.entity_id
_entity_poly.type
_entity_poly.pdbx_seq_one_letter_code
_entity_poly.pdbx_strand_id
1 'polypeptide(L)'
;MVWHNSGGSICRRFTDRRSAVMKRKISMLLLLVSAVIMVCGFRRNEDKVYDYAGLFTEDEKTSLQEDCVELADQLELDVIVLTIDDAGGKSSETYANDFYDSRNFGYEGNRGSGILLLYDMDNRMVYLDTAGDAQKLITDDEVEEILDEVMKYFPGDPYKSTQAFFEAAQERAVNSWVANNIEGYYNEEKGMYITEDSSRRGSYWQRITRPAALLRSFLIAAAAAGVTVLCMLLSCRTGHTGGVNAYQKGPAKVNARTDRFVHTTVTKRRIETNSGSGGGGGGGHSSTHTSSSGSSHGGGGRSF
;
A
#
# COMPACT_ATOMS: atom_id res chain seq x y z
N MET A 1 -38.88 -75.31 -15.35
CA MET A 1 -37.81 -74.76 -16.20
C MET A 1 -37.78 -73.24 -16.03
N VAL A 2 -36.65 -72.77 -15.51
CA VAL A 2 -35.96 -71.46 -15.55
C VAL A 2 -36.42 -70.54 -16.72
N TRP A 3 -36.58 -69.19 -16.65
CA TRP A 3 -35.61 -68.15 -16.25
C TRP A 3 -36.24 -66.78 -15.92
N HIS A 4 -35.59 -66.08 -14.97
CA HIS A 4 -35.65 -64.64 -14.67
C HIS A 4 -35.23 -63.75 -15.86
N ASN A 5 -35.78 -62.53 -15.94
CA ASN A 5 -35.11 -61.41 -16.59
C ASN A 5 -35.21 -60.14 -15.73
N SER A 6 -34.19 -59.90 -14.92
CA SER A 6 -33.99 -58.70 -14.10
C SER A 6 -32.65 -58.06 -14.50
N GLY A 7 -32.68 -57.25 -15.57
CA GLY A 7 -31.51 -56.54 -16.07
C GLY A 7 -31.88 -55.17 -16.61
N GLY A 8 -31.96 -54.16 -15.75
CA GLY A 8 -32.23 -52.79 -16.21
C GLY A 8 -31.91 -51.66 -15.22
N SER A 9 -31.96 -51.91 -13.91
CA SER A 9 -31.97 -50.80 -12.94
C SER A 9 -30.59 -50.43 -12.36
N ILE A 10 -29.55 -51.21 -12.62
CA ILE A 10 -28.23 -51.03 -11.98
C ILE A 10 -27.35 -50.03 -12.74
N CYS A 11 -27.58 -49.81 -14.04
CA CYS A 11 -26.68 -49.00 -14.87
C CYS A 11 -26.87 -47.47 -14.71
N ARG A 12 -28.05 -46.98 -14.27
CA ARG A 12 -28.29 -45.52 -14.11
C ARG A 12 -27.80 -44.94 -12.77
N ARG A 13 -27.59 -45.76 -11.74
CA ARG A 13 -27.17 -45.28 -10.40
C ARG A 13 -25.67 -45.01 -10.29
N PHE A 14 -24.87 -45.62 -11.17
CA PHE A 14 -23.41 -45.46 -11.19
C PHE A 14 -22.96 -44.19 -11.91
N THR A 15 -23.68 -43.75 -12.94
CA THR A 15 -23.40 -42.52 -13.69
C THR A 15 -23.70 -41.27 -12.86
N ASP A 16 -24.78 -41.27 -12.07
CA ASP A 16 -25.15 -40.12 -11.21
C ASP A 16 -24.22 -39.91 -10.01
N ARG A 17 -23.68 -40.98 -9.41
CA ARG A 17 -22.70 -40.84 -8.33
C ARG A 17 -21.36 -40.31 -8.84
N ARG A 18 -20.92 -40.71 -10.04
CA ARG A 18 -19.69 -40.20 -10.65
C ARG A 18 -19.83 -38.73 -11.06
N SER A 19 -21.01 -38.31 -11.55
CA SER A 19 -21.27 -36.91 -11.88
C SER A 19 -21.32 -36.01 -10.64
N ALA A 20 -21.91 -36.48 -9.53
CA ALA A 20 -21.94 -35.75 -8.26
C ALA A 20 -20.54 -35.62 -7.61
N VAL A 21 -19.72 -36.67 -7.70
CA VAL A 21 -18.33 -36.64 -7.19
C VAL A 21 -17.43 -35.77 -8.06
N MET A 22 -17.57 -35.80 -9.40
CA MET A 22 -16.83 -34.88 -10.28
C MET A 22 -17.24 -33.43 -10.07
N LYS A 23 -18.54 -33.12 -9.92
CA LYS A 23 -19.02 -31.77 -9.63
C LYS A 23 -18.47 -31.23 -8.29
N ARG A 24 -18.35 -32.07 -7.27
CA ARG A 24 -17.73 -31.70 -5.98
C ARG A 24 -16.22 -31.46 -6.08
N LYS A 25 -15.50 -32.28 -6.86
CA LYS A 25 -14.05 -32.07 -7.09
C LYS A 25 -13.77 -30.81 -7.89
N ILE A 26 -14.57 -30.53 -8.93
CA ILE A 26 -14.47 -29.30 -9.72
C ILE A 26 -14.82 -28.07 -8.87
N SER A 27 -15.87 -28.17 -8.02
CA SER A 27 -16.24 -27.11 -7.09
C SER A 27 -15.15 -26.84 -6.04
N MET A 28 -14.48 -27.87 -5.51
CA MET A 28 -13.35 -27.68 -4.59
C MET A 28 -12.13 -27.07 -5.30
N LEU A 29 -11.83 -27.50 -6.52
CA LEU A 29 -10.74 -26.93 -7.31
C LEU A 29 -10.97 -25.45 -7.60
N LEU A 30 -12.19 -25.06 -7.97
CA LEU A 30 -12.57 -23.66 -8.19
C LEU A 30 -12.47 -22.80 -6.92
N LEU A 31 -12.82 -23.35 -5.76
CA LEU A 31 -12.73 -22.64 -4.48
C LEU A 31 -11.26 -22.47 -4.05
N LEU A 32 -10.41 -23.44 -4.35
CA LEU A 32 -8.96 -23.39 -4.08
C LEU A 32 -8.26 -22.40 -5.02
N VAL A 33 -8.61 -22.37 -6.30
CA VAL A 33 -8.13 -21.37 -7.28
C VAL A 33 -8.59 -19.97 -6.89
N SER A 34 -9.85 -19.81 -6.47
CA SER A 34 -10.38 -18.54 -5.94
C SER A 34 -9.63 -18.06 -4.70
N ALA A 35 -9.25 -18.95 -3.79
CA ALA A 35 -8.49 -18.60 -2.59
C ALA A 35 -7.05 -18.21 -2.93
N VAL A 36 -6.42 -18.87 -3.91
CA VAL A 36 -5.08 -18.50 -4.42
C VAL A 36 -5.10 -17.12 -5.07
N ILE A 37 -6.12 -16.80 -5.87
CA ILE A 37 -6.28 -15.46 -6.47
C ILE A 37 -6.45 -14.37 -5.39
N MET A 38 -7.10 -14.68 -4.26
CA MET A 38 -7.30 -13.74 -3.15
C MET A 38 -6.03 -13.53 -2.30
N VAL A 39 -5.15 -14.54 -2.21
CA VAL A 39 -3.85 -14.45 -1.52
C VAL A 39 -2.79 -13.77 -2.38
N CYS A 40 -2.89 -13.86 -3.71
CA CYS A 40 -1.99 -13.19 -4.65
C CYS A 40 -2.22 -11.68 -4.77
N GLY A 41 -3.07 -11.07 -3.92
CA GLY A 41 -3.32 -9.63 -3.81
C GLY A 41 -2.92 -8.86 -5.06
N PHE A 42 -3.85 -8.69 -6.00
CA PHE A 42 -3.65 -7.88 -7.22
C PHE A 42 -3.28 -6.45 -6.79
N ARG A 43 -1.99 -6.19 -6.57
CA ARG A 43 -1.45 -4.84 -6.48
C ARG A 43 -1.54 -4.32 -7.90
N ARG A 44 -2.41 -3.34 -8.11
CA ARG A 44 -2.41 -2.57 -9.36
C ARG A 44 -1.04 -1.90 -9.41
N ASN A 45 -0.13 -2.43 -10.22
CA ASN A 45 1.18 -1.82 -10.42
C ASN A 45 0.93 -0.59 -11.29
N GLU A 46 0.63 0.54 -10.66
CA GLU A 46 0.58 1.81 -11.37
C GLU A 46 2.02 2.22 -11.65
N ASP A 47 2.30 2.56 -12.90
CA ASP A 47 3.62 3.01 -13.29
C ASP A 47 4.01 4.24 -12.45
N LYS A 48 5.22 4.19 -11.91
CA LYS A 48 5.83 5.25 -11.09
C LYS A 48 6.99 5.93 -11.83
N VAL A 49 7.52 5.29 -12.87
CA VAL A 49 8.57 5.84 -13.73
C VAL A 49 8.00 6.14 -15.11
N TYR A 50 7.95 7.42 -15.46
CA TYR A 50 7.46 7.92 -16.74
C TYR A 50 8.62 8.53 -17.53
N ASP A 51 9.22 7.74 -18.41
CA ASP A 51 10.41 8.15 -19.17
C ASP A 51 10.05 8.61 -20.59
N TYR A 52 9.56 9.84 -20.76
CA TYR A 52 9.21 10.37 -22.09
C TYR A 52 10.43 10.88 -22.86
N ALA A 53 11.50 11.28 -22.15
CA ALA A 53 12.75 11.72 -22.77
C ALA A 53 13.69 10.56 -23.16
N GLY A 54 13.38 9.32 -22.75
CA GLY A 54 14.19 8.14 -23.06
C GLY A 54 15.56 8.16 -22.38
N LEU A 55 15.63 8.64 -21.13
CA LEU A 55 16.87 8.70 -20.35
C LEU A 55 17.28 7.35 -19.78
N PHE A 56 16.37 6.37 -19.73
CA PHE A 56 16.59 5.08 -19.07
C PHE A 56 16.42 3.91 -20.03
N THR A 57 17.21 2.87 -19.83
CA THR A 57 17.00 1.55 -20.43
C THR A 57 15.80 0.83 -19.79
N GLU A 58 15.29 -0.22 -20.42
CA GLU A 58 14.17 -1.01 -19.86
C GLU A 58 14.51 -1.69 -18.52
N ASP A 59 15.75 -2.16 -18.38
CA ASP A 59 16.22 -2.79 -17.14
C ASP A 59 16.30 -1.74 -16.02
N GLU A 60 16.84 -0.55 -16.32
CA GLU A 60 16.90 0.57 -15.37
C GLU A 60 15.50 1.04 -14.96
N LYS A 61 14.57 1.21 -15.90
CA LYS A 61 13.17 1.57 -15.58
C LYS A 61 12.51 0.54 -14.66
N THR A 62 12.79 -0.74 -14.88
CA THR A 62 12.26 -1.81 -14.03
C THR A 62 12.81 -1.70 -12.61
N SER A 63 14.13 -1.48 -12.46
CA SER A 63 14.74 -1.27 -11.14
C SER A 63 14.22 0.00 -10.45
N LEU A 64 14.15 1.13 -11.16
CA LEU A 64 13.62 2.38 -10.62
C LEU A 64 12.14 2.24 -10.22
N GLN A 65 11.34 1.47 -10.97
CA GLN A 65 9.94 1.20 -10.62
C GLN A 65 9.84 0.43 -9.29
N GLU A 66 10.70 -0.58 -9.08
CA GLU A 66 10.75 -1.33 -7.82
C GLU A 66 11.17 -0.42 -6.67
N ASP A 67 12.18 0.43 -6.86
CA ASP A 67 12.66 1.39 -5.87
C ASP A 67 11.59 2.43 -5.51
N CYS A 68 10.85 2.97 -6.50
CA CYS A 68 9.73 3.88 -6.26
C CYS A 68 8.65 3.24 -5.38
N VAL A 69 8.25 2.00 -5.70
CA VAL A 69 7.21 1.28 -4.93
C VAL A 69 7.70 0.97 -3.52
N GLU A 70 8.95 0.55 -3.36
CA GLU A 70 9.52 0.28 -2.05
C GLU A 70 9.61 1.56 -1.21
N LEU A 71 10.15 2.64 -1.77
CA LEU A 71 10.29 3.91 -1.05
C LEU A 71 8.93 4.48 -0.67
N ALA A 72 7.94 4.36 -1.56
CA ALA A 72 6.59 4.82 -1.30
C ALA A 72 5.95 4.11 -0.10
N ASP A 73 6.05 2.77 -0.05
CA ASP A 73 5.60 1.96 1.09
C ASP A 73 6.35 2.30 2.39
N GLN A 74 7.61 2.74 2.31
CA GLN A 74 8.42 3.07 3.49
C GLN A 74 8.13 4.44 4.08
N LEU A 75 7.87 5.44 3.23
CA LEU A 75 7.65 6.82 3.65
C LEU A 75 6.16 7.15 3.83
N GLU A 76 5.25 6.27 3.39
CA GLU A 76 3.82 6.57 3.26
C GLU A 76 3.57 7.82 2.39
N LEU A 77 4.40 7.98 1.36
CA LEU A 77 4.37 9.04 0.36
C LEU A 77 4.39 8.40 -1.03
N ASP A 78 3.64 8.89 -2.00
CA ASP A 78 3.84 8.42 -3.38
C ASP A 78 5.19 8.91 -3.90
N VAL A 79 5.86 8.11 -4.72
CA VAL A 79 7.18 8.46 -5.28
C VAL A 79 7.14 8.25 -6.77
N ILE A 80 7.31 9.34 -7.52
CA ILE A 80 7.22 9.36 -8.98
C ILE A 80 8.52 9.90 -9.58
N VAL A 81 8.98 9.25 -10.65
CA VAL A 81 10.07 9.74 -11.50
C VAL A 81 9.50 10.05 -12.87
N LEU A 82 9.80 11.25 -13.38
CA LEU A 82 9.30 11.75 -14.65
C LEU A 82 10.45 12.35 -15.46
N THR A 83 10.54 12.00 -16.73
CA THR A 83 11.45 12.64 -17.69
C THR A 83 10.64 13.17 -18.86
N ILE A 84 10.97 14.38 -19.34
CA ILE A 84 10.31 14.99 -20.50
C ILE A 84 11.33 15.68 -21.41
N ASP A 85 11.08 15.63 -22.71
CA ASP A 85 11.84 16.31 -23.75
C ASP A 85 11.20 17.63 -24.22
N ASP A 86 9.91 17.83 -23.93
CA ASP A 86 9.13 19.03 -24.25
C ASP A 86 8.17 19.37 -23.10
N ALA A 87 8.28 20.58 -22.52
CA ALA A 87 7.39 21.05 -21.47
C ALA A 87 6.10 21.71 -22.01
N GLY A 88 5.96 21.81 -23.34
CA GLY A 88 4.82 22.44 -23.99
C GLY A 88 4.69 23.93 -23.67
N GLY A 89 5.82 24.61 -23.44
CA GLY A 89 5.89 26.02 -23.07
C GLY A 89 5.52 26.32 -21.61
N LYS A 90 5.37 25.31 -20.76
CA LYS A 90 5.19 25.47 -19.31
C LYS A 90 6.54 25.53 -18.59
N SER A 91 6.57 26.12 -17.40
CA SER A 91 7.71 25.92 -16.49
C SER A 91 7.71 24.49 -15.95
N SER A 92 8.89 24.00 -15.55
CA SER A 92 9.05 22.66 -14.95
C SER A 92 8.15 22.46 -13.74
N GLU A 93 8.01 23.47 -12.88
CA GLU A 93 7.08 23.49 -11.74
C GLU A 93 5.63 23.30 -12.20
N THR A 94 5.15 24.12 -13.15
CA THR A 94 3.76 24.02 -13.60
C THR A 94 3.50 22.67 -14.26
N TYR A 95 4.47 22.15 -15.02
CA TYR A 95 4.36 20.84 -15.65
C TYR A 95 4.29 19.72 -14.60
N ALA A 96 5.19 19.71 -13.62
CA ALA A 96 5.24 18.72 -12.55
C ALA A 96 3.92 18.67 -11.77
N ASN A 97 3.43 19.83 -11.34
CA ASN A 97 2.18 19.93 -10.57
C ASN A 97 0.98 19.45 -11.38
N ASP A 98 0.84 19.92 -12.63
CA ASP A 98 -0.26 19.50 -13.51
C ASP A 98 -0.20 18.00 -13.82
N PHE A 99 1.00 17.44 -13.99
CA PHE A 99 1.19 16.00 -14.21
C PHE A 99 0.76 15.20 -12.97
N TYR A 100 1.21 15.62 -11.78
CA TYR A 100 0.85 15.01 -10.51
C TYR A 100 -0.68 15.00 -10.31
N ASP A 101 -1.28 16.17 -10.49
CA ASP A 101 -2.69 16.40 -10.29
C ASP A 101 -3.58 15.65 -11.29
N SER A 102 -3.22 15.70 -12.58
CA SER A 102 -4.01 15.05 -13.63
C SER A 102 -3.98 13.52 -13.57
N ARG A 103 -2.92 12.96 -12.99
CA ARG A 103 -2.79 11.52 -12.74
C ARG A 103 -3.33 11.08 -11.39
N ASN A 104 -3.77 12.03 -10.56
CA ASN A 104 -4.40 11.76 -9.28
C ASN A 104 -3.47 11.03 -8.29
N PHE A 105 -2.16 11.30 -8.39
CA PHE A 105 -1.12 10.67 -7.58
C PHE A 105 -1.27 10.99 -6.08
N GLY A 106 -0.54 10.24 -5.26
CA GLY A 106 -0.57 10.37 -3.80
C GLY A 106 -0.76 9.02 -3.13
N TYR A 107 -0.12 8.83 -1.98
CA TYR A 107 -0.08 7.54 -1.28
C TYR A 107 -1.46 7.08 -0.84
N GLU A 108 -2.26 8.02 -0.34
CA GLU A 108 -3.66 7.82 0.03
C GLU A 108 -4.60 7.84 -1.20
N GLY A 109 -4.04 8.13 -2.38
CA GLY A 109 -4.73 8.41 -3.62
C GLY A 109 -5.39 9.79 -3.63
N ASN A 110 -5.90 10.19 -4.80
CA ASN A 110 -6.69 11.40 -4.96
C ASN A 110 -5.95 12.71 -4.63
N ARG A 111 -4.80 12.93 -5.30
CA ARG A 111 -3.96 14.13 -5.15
C ARG A 111 -3.46 14.23 -3.70
N GLY A 112 -3.04 13.08 -3.20
CA GLY A 112 -2.63 12.85 -1.82
C GLY A 112 -1.16 13.20 -1.60
N SER A 113 -0.54 12.56 -0.61
CA SER A 113 0.83 12.84 -0.19
C SER A 113 1.83 12.15 -1.11
N GLY A 114 2.82 12.89 -1.61
CA GLY A 114 3.88 12.31 -2.42
C GLY A 114 4.91 13.30 -2.94
N ILE A 115 5.92 12.76 -3.60
CA ILE A 115 7.02 13.47 -4.23
C ILE A 115 7.16 13.05 -5.68
N LEU A 116 7.52 14.01 -6.54
CA LEU A 116 7.77 13.77 -7.95
C LEU A 116 9.10 14.41 -8.35
N LEU A 117 10.04 13.60 -8.82
CA LEU A 117 11.28 14.08 -9.43
C LEU A 117 11.08 14.19 -10.95
N LEU A 118 11.24 15.39 -11.47
CA LEU A 118 11.14 15.73 -12.89
C LEU A 118 12.53 16.07 -13.45
N TYR A 119 12.95 15.34 -14.49
CA TYR A 119 14.02 15.73 -15.39
C TYR A 119 13.43 16.43 -16.62
N ASP A 120 13.46 17.75 -16.63
CA ASP A 120 12.97 18.60 -17.72
C ASP A 120 14.10 18.97 -18.67
N MET A 121 14.17 18.26 -19.80
CA MET A 121 15.22 18.48 -20.80
C MET A 121 14.98 19.73 -21.65
N ASP A 122 13.75 20.24 -21.71
CA ASP A 122 13.36 21.43 -22.47
C ASP A 122 13.81 22.69 -21.74
N ASN A 123 13.39 22.84 -20.48
CA ASN A 123 13.78 23.98 -19.64
C ASN A 123 15.17 23.83 -19.02
N ARG A 124 15.84 22.68 -19.21
CA ARG A 124 17.16 22.37 -18.64
C ARG A 124 17.16 22.45 -17.11
N MET A 125 16.14 21.84 -16.51
CA MET A 125 15.88 21.87 -15.08
C MET A 125 15.62 20.46 -14.53
N VAL A 126 16.18 20.16 -13.37
CA VAL A 126 15.67 19.10 -12.51
C VAL A 126 14.76 19.75 -11.47
N TYR A 127 13.55 19.24 -11.29
CA TYR A 127 12.56 19.79 -10.37
C TYR A 127 12.03 18.70 -9.45
N LEU A 128 11.91 19.01 -8.16
CA LEU A 128 11.30 18.12 -7.16
C LEU A 128 10.00 18.77 -6.69
N ASP A 129 8.86 18.19 -7.05
CA ASP A 129 7.54 18.59 -6.55
C ASP A 129 7.18 17.81 -5.27
N THR A 130 6.58 18.51 -4.30
CA THR A 130 6.09 17.92 -3.05
C THR A 130 4.61 18.24 -2.86
N ALA A 131 3.81 17.21 -2.58
CA ALA A 131 2.36 17.31 -2.40
C ALA A 131 1.91 16.68 -1.08
N GLY A 132 0.84 17.22 -0.50
CA GLY A 132 0.23 16.69 0.73
C GLY A 132 1.17 16.71 1.92
N ASP A 133 1.24 15.62 2.69
CA ASP A 133 2.10 15.56 3.87
C ASP A 133 3.60 15.57 3.55
N ALA A 134 3.99 15.33 2.29
CA ALA A 134 5.38 15.51 1.85
C ALA A 134 5.88 16.94 2.08
N GLN A 135 5.02 17.96 1.98
CA GLN A 135 5.37 19.37 2.20
C GLN A 135 5.77 19.68 3.65
N LYS A 136 5.43 18.78 4.59
CA LYS A 136 5.78 18.88 6.02
C LYS A 136 6.98 18.00 6.35
N LEU A 137 7.08 16.84 5.70
CA LEU A 137 8.15 15.86 5.91
C LEU A 137 9.43 16.21 5.16
N ILE A 138 9.33 16.97 4.07
CA ILE A 138 10.46 17.40 3.25
C ILE A 138 10.34 18.92 3.12
N THR A 139 11.12 19.61 3.94
CA THR A 139 11.21 21.07 3.97
C THR A 139 11.93 21.60 2.74
N ASP A 140 11.86 22.92 2.51
CA ASP A 140 12.54 23.55 1.37
C ASP A 140 14.07 23.31 1.42
N ASP A 141 14.69 23.38 2.60
CA ASP A 141 16.12 23.08 2.77
C ASP A 141 16.43 21.61 2.39
N GLU A 142 15.55 20.67 2.76
CA GLU A 142 15.71 19.25 2.40
C GLU A 142 15.50 19.01 0.91
N VAL A 143 14.57 19.73 0.27
CA VAL A 143 14.41 19.71 -1.20
C VAL A 143 15.70 20.15 -1.88
N GLU A 144 16.30 21.24 -1.43
CA GLU A 144 17.53 21.79 -1.98
C GLU A 144 18.70 20.80 -1.83
N GLU A 145 18.83 20.15 -0.67
CA GLU A 145 19.87 19.16 -0.42
C GLU A 145 19.66 17.85 -1.21
N ILE A 146 18.41 17.39 -1.37
CA ILE A 146 18.08 16.25 -2.24
C ILE A 146 18.49 16.58 -3.68
N LEU A 147 18.13 17.77 -4.18
CA LEU A 147 18.49 18.19 -5.52
C LEU A 147 20.01 18.31 -5.71
N ASP A 148 20.74 18.75 -4.68
CA ASP A 148 22.21 18.80 -4.75
C ASP A 148 22.84 17.40 -4.89
N GLU A 149 22.30 16.38 -4.21
CA GLU A 149 22.73 14.98 -4.39
C GLU A 149 22.43 14.45 -5.81
N VAL A 150 21.25 14.76 -6.33
CA VAL A 150 20.81 14.40 -7.69
C VAL A 150 21.74 15.02 -8.74
N MET A 151 22.09 16.29 -8.56
CA MET A 151 22.92 17.07 -9.49
C MET A 151 24.40 16.67 -9.50
N LYS A 152 24.89 15.88 -8.53
CA LYS A 152 26.26 15.33 -8.58
C LYS A 152 26.47 14.38 -9.75
N TYR A 153 25.42 13.73 -10.20
CA TYR A 153 25.46 12.71 -11.27
C TYR A 153 24.78 13.18 -12.55
N PHE A 154 23.78 14.07 -12.45
CA PHE A 154 23.09 14.61 -13.61
C PHE A 154 23.86 15.79 -14.24
N PRO A 155 23.90 15.93 -15.59
CA PRO A 155 23.23 15.13 -16.62
C PRO A 155 24.01 13.90 -17.10
N GLY A 156 25.16 13.58 -16.49
CA GLY A 156 26.05 12.52 -16.97
C GLY A 156 25.50 11.10 -16.81
N ASP A 157 24.84 10.82 -15.69
CA ASP A 157 24.28 9.50 -15.33
C ASP A 157 22.90 9.68 -14.68
N PRO A 158 21.81 9.72 -15.49
CA PRO A 158 20.46 9.89 -14.98
C PRO A 158 20.00 8.77 -14.05
N TYR A 159 20.42 7.53 -14.31
CA TYR A 159 20.05 6.39 -13.48
C TYR A 159 20.64 6.53 -12.08
N LYS A 160 21.95 6.78 -11.98
CA LYS A 160 22.62 7.01 -10.69
C LYS A 160 22.13 8.27 -9.98
N SER A 161 21.80 9.31 -10.74
CA SER A 161 21.16 10.52 -10.22
C SER A 161 19.83 10.21 -9.54
N THR A 162 19.01 9.36 -10.16
CA THR A 162 17.71 8.95 -9.59
C THR A 162 17.89 8.07 -8.35
N GLN A 163 18.91 7.22 -8.32
CA GLN A 163 19.26 6.45 -7.11
C GLN A 163 19.68 7.37 -5.95
N ALA A 164 20.45 8.43 -6.24
CA ALA A 164 20.82 9.43 -5.24
C ALA A 164 19.59 10.18 -4.69
N PHE A 165 18.60 10.46 -5.54
CA PHE A 165 17.30 10.97 -5.11
C PHE A 165 16.63 10.05 -4.09
N PHE A 166 16.53 8.73 -4.36
CA PHE A 166 15.87 7.80 -3.44
C PHE A 166 16.56 7.72 -2.08
N GLU A 167 17.90 7.68 -2.07
CA GLU A 167 18.69 7.64 -0.84
C GLU A 167 18.51 8.93 -0.03
N ALA A 168 18.64 10.08 -0.68
CA ALA A 168 18.48 11.38 -0.03
C ALA A 168 17.05 11.59 0.49
N ALA A 169 16.03 11.31 -0.32
CA ALA A 169 14.64 11.44 0.07
C ALA A 169 14.30 10.55 1.27
N GLN A 170 14.80 9.31 1.30
CA GLN A 170 14.63 8.40 2.44
C GLN A 170 15.26 8.97 3.71
N GLU A 171 16.51 9.43 3.62
CA GLU A 171 17.25 9.95 4.76
C GLU A 171 16.56 11.18 5.36
N ARG A 172 16.17 12.14 4.51
CA ARG A 172 15.64 13.43 4.94
C ARG A 172 14.23 13.34 5.48
N ALA A 173 13.33 12.66 4.78
CA ALA A 173 11.96 12.46 5.28
C ALA A 173 11.94 11.80 6.67
N VAL A 174 12.85 10.85 6.91
CA VAL A 174 13.00 10.22 8.23
C VAL A 174 13.58 11.18 9.26
N ASN A 175 14.61 11.95 8.91
CA ASN A 175 15.22 12.91 9.82
C ASN A 175 14.22 14.01 10.23
N SER A 176 13.47 14.56 9.28
CA SER A 176 12.39 15.52 9.54
C SER A 176 11.31 14.95 10.45
N TRP A 177 10.85 13.72 10.19
CA TRP A 177 9.88 13.06 11.07
C TRP A 177 10.42 12.90 12.50
N VAL A 178 11.67 12.46 12.65
CA VAL A 178 12.32 12.33 13.97
C VAL A 178 12.44 13.68 14.67
N ALA A 179 12.89 14.72 13.96
CA ALA A 179 13.05 16.07 14.49
C ALA A 179 11.73 16.65 15.05
N ASN A 180 10.62 16.36 14.37
CA ASN A 180 9.30 16.87 14.71
C ASN A 180 8.59 16.03 15.78
N ASN A 181 8.95 14.76 15.96
CA ASN A 181 8.17 13.81 16.78
C ASN A 181 8.96 13.14 17.92
N ILE A 182 10.29 13.30 18.01
CA ILE A 182 11.14 12.64 19.02
C ILE A 182 12.16 13.64 19.60
N GLU A 183 12.27 13.69 20.92
CA GLU A 183 13.27 14.51 21.63
C GLU A 183 14.68 13.98 21.35
N GLY A 184 15.50 14.77 20.65
CA GLY A 184 16.86 14.43 20.22
C GLY A 184 17.64 15.67 19.79
N TYR A 185 18.92 15.53 19.47
CA TYR A 185 19.74 16.66 18.98
C TYR A 185 20.26 16.41 17.57
N TYR A 186 20.35 17.47 16.77
CA TYR A 186 20.90 17.42 15.41
C TYR A 186 22.43 17.36 15.47
N ASN A 187 23.03 16.36 14.80
CA ASN A 187 24.47 16.23 14.71
C ASN A 187 24.95 16.75 13.35
N GLU A 188 25.56 17.94 13.33
CA GLU A 188 26.06 18.60 12.11
C GLU A 188 27.16 17.81 11.40
N GLU A 189 27.99 17.06 12.13
CA GLU A 189 29.10 16.28 11.55
C GLU A 189 28.60 15.06 10.75
N LYS A 190 27.48 14.47 11.19
CA LYS A 190 26.88 13.29 10.57
C LYS A 190 25.66 13.61 9.69
N GLY A 191 25.19 14.86 9.69
CA GLY A 191 24.02 15.30 8.93
C GLY A 191 22.69 14.68 9.38
N MET A 192 22.58 14.16 10.61
CA MET A 192 21.38 13.43 11.08
C MET A 192 20.99 13.75 12.52
N TYR A 193 19.70 13.61 12.86
CA TYR A 193 19.20 13.66 14.24
C TYR A 193 19.58 12.39 15.01
N ILE A 194 20.25 12.55 16.16
CA ILE A 194 20.65 11.43 17.02
C ILE A 194 19.64 11.31 18.18
N THR A 195 18.99 10.15 18.25
CA THR A 195 18.13 9.75 19.39
C THR A 195 18.78 8.57 20.12
N GLU A 196 18.40 8.32 21.38
CA GLU A 196 19.01 7.27 22.20
C GLU A 196 18.86 5.85 21.59
N ASP A 197 17.84 5.63 20.74
CA ASP A 197 17.60 4.36 20.02
C ASP A 197 18.33 4.28 18.64
N SER A 198 18.85 5.41 18.14
CA SER A 198 19.46 5.50 16.80
C SER A 198 20.78 4.73 16.64
N SER A 199 21.39 4.27 17.74
CA SER A 199 22.58 3.39 17.72
C SER A 199 22.31 2.00 17.13
N ARG A 200 21.04 1.66 16.83
CA ARG A 200 20.62 0.41 16.17
C ARG A 200 20.37 0.55 14.66
N ARG A 201 20.82 1.64 14.03
CA ARG A 201 20.67 1.85 12.57
C ARG A 201 21.68 0.99 11.80
N GLY A 202 21.43 -0.33 11.84
CA GLY A 202 22.17 -1.34 11.11
C GLY A 202 21.90 -1.27 9.61
N SER A 203 22.98 -1.53 8.85
CA SER A 203 23.09 -1.56 7.39
C SER A 203 21.85 -2.07 6.64
N TYR A 204 21.54 -1.39 5.53
CA TYR A 204 20.57 -1.69 4.45
C TYR A 204 20.27 -3.19 4.21
N TRP A 205 21.26 -4.07 4.37
CA TRP A 205 21.10 -5.53 4.24
C TRP A 205 20.26 -6.23 5.34
N GLN A 206 20.01 -5.59 6.50
CA GLN A 206 19.23 -6.17 7.60
C GLN A 206 17.70 -5.97 7.46
N ARG A 207 17.23 -5.09 6.57
CA ARG A 207 15.79 -4.83 6.37
C ARG A 207 15.13 -5.78 5.36
N ILE A 208 15.90 -6.35 4.43
CA ILE A 208 15.42 -7.35 3.46
C ILE A 208 15.08 -8.70 4.14
N THR A 209 15.58 -8.94 5.35
CA THR A 209 15.32 -10.18 6.12
C THR A 209 14.31 -10.01 7.26
N ARG A 210 13.41 -9.01 7.19
CA ARG A 210 12.41 -8.82 8.26
C ARG A 210 11.63 -10.11 8.53
N PRO A 211 11.80 -10.75 9.71
CA PRO A 211 11.06 -11.97 10.03
C PRO A 211 9.56 -11.70 10.05
N ALA A 212 9.12 -10.46 10.22
CA ALA A 212 7.72 -10.05 10.12
C ALA A 212 7.09 -10.28 8.71
N ALA A 213 7.85 -10.13 7.61
CA ALA A 213 7.32 -10.39 6.27
C ALA A 213 7.16 -11.90 5.99
N LEU A 214 8.12 -12.70 6.46
CA LEU A 214 8.04 -14.17 6.44
C LEU A 214 6.96 -14.70 7.41
N LEU A 215 6.78 -14.07 8.57
CA LEU A 215 5.73 -14.43 9.53
C LEU A 215 4.34 -14.10 8.99
N ARG A 216 4.15 -12.95 8.33
CA ARG A 216 2.85 -12.62 7.70
C ARG A 216 2.47 -13.63 6.62
N SER A 217 3.40 -13.97 5.73
CA SER A 217 3.17 -14.98 4.69
C SER A 217 2.96 -16.39 5.26
N PHE A 218 3.71 -16.76 6.30
CA PHE A 218 3.53 -18.02 7.02
C PHE A 218 2.17 -18.11 7.74
N LEU A 219 1.72 -17.03 8.37
CA LEU A 219 0.41 -16.97 9.05
C LEU A 219 -0.75 -17.11 8.06
N ILE A 220 -0.65 -16.48 6.88
CA ILE A 220 -1.64 -16.62 5.80
C ILE A 220 -1.67 -18.05 5.26
N ALA A 221 -0.50 -18.66 5.05
CA ALA A 221 -0.39 -20.06 4.60
C ALA A 221 -0.95 -21.05 5.65
N ALA A 222 -0.66 -20.84 6.93
CA ALA A 222 -1.17 -21.66 8.02
C ALA A 222 -2.70 -21.55 8.17
N ALA A 223 -3.26 -20.35 8.00
CA ALA A 223 -4.70 -20.14 8.00
C ALA A 223 -5.39 -20.86 6.84
N ALA A 224 -4.85 -20.76 5.61
CA ALA A 224 -5.38 -21.47 4.45
C ALA A 224 -5.35 -23.00 4.65
N ALA A 225 -4.23 -23.55 5.14
CA ALA A 225 -4.12 -24.96 5.48
C ALA A 225 -5.14 -25.38 6.56
N GLY A 226 -5.29 -24.58 7.62
CA GLY A 226 -6.26 -24.83 8.70
C GLY A 226 -7.71 -24.88 8.22
N VAL A 227 -8.11 -23.97 7.33
CA VAL A 227 -9.47 -23.95 6.74
C VAL A 227 -9.74 -25.23 5.93
N THR A 228 -8.76 -25.70 5.14
CA THR A 228 -8.95 -26.93 4.36
C THR A 228 -9.13 -28.18 5.23
N VAL A 229 -8.32 -28.31 6.30
CA VAL A 229 -8.41 -29.40 7.26
C VAL A 229 -9.73 -29.34 8.04
N LEU A 230 -10.16 -28.14 8.45
CA LEU A 230 -11.45 -27.93 9.12
C LEU A 230 -12.62 -28.34 8.21
N CYS A 231 -12.60 -27.96 6.93
CA CYS A 231 -13.62 -28.38 5.97
C CYS A 231 -13.62 -29.90 5.74
N MET A 232 -12.46 -30.56 5.74
CA MET A 232 -12.39 -32.03 5.70
C MET A 232 -13.01 -32.65 6.96
N LEU A 233 -12.73 -32.12 8.14
CA LEU A 233 -13.33 -32.59 9.41
C LEU A 233 -14.85 -32.42 9.43
N LEU A 234 -15.36 -31.27 8.97
CA LEU A 234 -16.80 -31.01 8.88
C LEU A 234 -17.48 -31.85 7.79
N SER A 235 -16.75 -32.24 6.74
CA SER A 235 -17.24 -33.09 5.63
C SER A 235 -17.14 -34.58 5.93
N CYS A 236 -16.30 -34.97 6.88
CA CYS A 236 -16.26 -36.32 7.44
C CYS A 236 -17.48 -36.55 8.35
N ARG A 237 -18.66 -36.65 7.73
CA ARG A 237 -19.75 -37.43 8.31
C ARG A 237 -19.33 -38.90 8.25
N THR A 238 -18.55 -39.34 9.23
CA THR A 238 -18.37 -40.74 9.56
C THR A 238 -19.78 -41.31 9.76
N GLY A 239 -20.20 -42.15 8.81
CA GLY A 239 -21.44 -42.90 8.94
C GLY A 239 -21.31 -43.85 10.12
N HIS A 240 -21.80 -43.44 11.28
CA HIS A 240 -22.03 -44.37 12.38
C HIS A 240 -23.21 -45.27 12.01
N THR A 241 -22.87 -46.54 11.83
CA THR A 241 -23.75 -47.69 11.72
C THR A 241 -24.66 -47.77 12.95
N GLY A 242 -25.98 -47.80 12.72
CA GLY A 242 -27.02 -48.42 13.57
C GLY A 242 -27.17 -47.98 15.02
N GLY A 243 -28.21 -47.18 15.31
CA GLY A 243 -28.75 -46.98 16.66
C GLY A 243 -30.25 -46.67 16.60
N VAL A 244 -31.04 -47.56 17.16
CA VAL A 244 -32.51 -47.63 17.13
C VAL A 244 -33.14 -46.49 17.94
N ASN A 245 -34.11 -45.77 17.36
CA ASN A 245 -35.10 -44.90 18.02
C ASN A 245 -34.62 -43.94 19.12
N ALA A 246 -34.43 -42.65 18.80
CA ALA A 246 -34.39 -41.57 19.79
C ALA A 246 -34.22 -40.21 19.07
N TYR A 247 -35.16 -39.28 18.91
CA TYR A 247 -36.49 -39.05 19.45
C TYR A 247 -37.21 -38.16 18.41
N GLN A 248 -38.26 -38.67 17.78
CA GLN A 248 -39.27 -37.82 17.16
C GLN A 248 -40.64 -38.36 17.58
N LYS A 249 -41.23 -37.71 18.58
CA LYS A 249 -42.66 -37.82 18.84
C LYS A 249 -43.15 -36.55 19.53
N GLY A 250 -43.83 -35.70 18.75
CA GLY A 250 -44.71 -34.65 19.27
C GLY A 250 -44.47 -33.26 18.67
N PRO A 251 -45.54 -32.53 18.30
CA PRO A 251 -45.40 -31.15 17.81
C PRO A 251 -44.97 -30.21 18.94
N ALA A 252 -44.03 -29.31 18.64
CA ALA A 252 -43.48 -28.35 19.58
C ALA A 252 -44.54 -27.35 20.09
N LYS A 253 -44.67 -27.21 21.40
CA LYS A 253 -45.49 -26.18 22.06
C LYS A 253 -44.59 -25.03 22.54
N VAL A 254 -44.83 -23.84 22.00
CA VAL A 254 -44.18 -22.59 22.42
C VAL A 254 -45.01 -21.98 23.55
N ASN A 255 -44.50 -22.02 24.78
CA ASN A 255 -45.28 -21.63 25.97
C ASN A 255 -44.91 -20.26 26.56
N ALA A 256 -43.96 -19.52 26.00
CA ALA A 256 -43.66 -18.18 26.49
C ALA A 256 -42.94 -17.34 25.43
N ARG A 257 -43.44 -16.11 25.23
CA ARG A 257 -42.78 -15.01 24.55
C ARG A 257 -42.57 -13.92 25.59
N THR A 258 -41.33 -13.45 25.73
CA THR A 258 -41.03 -12.28 26.56
C THR A 258 -40.05 -11.42 25.80
N ASP A 259 -40.42 -10.16 25.61
CA ASP A 259 -39.64 -9.11 24.96
C ASP A 259 -39.12 -8.16 26.05
N ARG A 260 -37.84 -7.77 26.00
CA ARG A 260 -37.22 -6.93 27.05
C ARG A 260 -36.52 -5.73 26.45
N PHE A 261 -37.21 -4.60 26.50
CA PHE A 261 -36.69 -3.27 26.23
C PHE A 261 -35.73 -2.85 27.34
N VAL A 262 -34.50 -2.43 27.02
CA VAL A 262 -33.49 -2.21 28.07
C VAL A 262 -33.02 -0.76 28.19
N HIS A 263 -32.84 0.04 27.14
CA HIS A 263 -32.47 1.45 27.32
C HIS A 263 -32.56 2.31 26.06
N THR A 264 -32.95 3.55 26.29
CA THR A 264 -33.00 4.70 25.38
C THR A 264 -32.08 5.78 25.97
N THR A 265 -31.25 6.43 25.14
CA THR A 265 -30.42 7.57 25.57
C THR A 265 -30.54 8.70 24.55
N VAL A 266 -30.85 9.92 25.04
CA VAL A 266 -31.13 11.15 24.26
C VAL A 266 -30.03 12.20 24.47
N THR A 267 -29.85 13.05 23.45
CA THR A 267 -28.84 14.07 23.12
C THR A 267 -28.78 15.38 23.95
N LYS A 268 -27.66 16.13 23.86
CA LYS A 268 -27.57 17.60 24.11
C LYS A 268 -26.54 18.33 23.19
N ARG A 269 -26.78 19.64 22.95
CA ARG A 269 -26.04 20.64 22.12
C ARG A 269 -25.89 21.97 22.89
N ARG A 270 -24.76 22.71 22.74
CA ARG A 270 -24.61 24.18 22.38
C ARG A 270 -23.23 24.76 22.79
N ILE A 271 -22.76 25.73 22.00
CA ILE A 271 -21.51 26.54 22.01
C ILE A 271 -21.58 27.80 22.90
N GLU A 272 -20.46 28.25 23.50
CA GLU A 272 -19.95 29.67 23.64
C GLU A 272 -18.58 29.72 24.41
N THR A 273 -17.47 30.16 23.79
CA THR A 273 -16.67 31.45 23.88
C THR A 273 -16.05 31.89 25.24
N ASN A 274 -14.72 31.89 25.39
CA ASN A 274 -13.78 33.04 25.33
C ASN A 274 -12.44 32.87 26.09
N SER A 275 -11.40 33.49 25.48
CA SER A 275 -10.15 34.12 25.98
C SER A 275 -9.17 33.37 26.89
N GLY A 276 -7.94 33.20 26.40
CA GLY A 276 -6.74 32.95 27.21
C GLY A 276 -5.52 32.60 26.35
N SER A 277 -4.64 33.59 26.18
CA SER A 277 -3.42 33.61 25.36
C SER A 277 -2.19 32.95 26.01
N GLY A 278 -1.23 32.54 25.18
CA GLY A 278 0.18 32.28 25.52
C GLY A 278 0.71 31.06 24.77
N GLY A 279 1.37 31.24 23.61
CA GLY A 279 2.83 31.36 23.48
C GLY A 279 3.38 29.97 23.07
N GLY A 280 4.22 29.74 22.07
CA GLY A 280 5.13 30.52 21.26
C GLY A 280 6.23 29.53 20.83
N GLY A 281 6.68 29.56 19.57
CA GLY A 281 7.82 28.74 19.10
C GLY A 281 7.69 28.39 17.62
N GLY A 282 8.53 29.01 16.78
CA GLY A 282 8.58 28.76 15.34
C GLY A 282 9.84 27.97 14.92
N GLY A 283 9.86 27.58 13.66
CA GLY A 283 11.04 27.08 12.94
C GLY A 283 10.66 26.15 11.78
N GLY A 284 11.16 26.43 10.58
CA GLY A 284 10.93 25.67 9.35
C GLY A 284 9.75 26.18 8.52
N HIS A 285 10.02 26.87 7.42
CA HIS A 285 9.03 27.37 6.47
C HIS A 285 9.21 26.61 5.17
N SER A 286 8.19 25.86 4.74
CA SER A 286 8.06 25.44 3.35
C SER A 286 7.22 26.45 2.60
N SER A 287 7.74 26.93 1.46
CA SER A 287 6.98 27.73 0.54
C SER A 287 5.96 26.83 -0.16
N THR A 288 4.69 27.20 -0.06
CA THR A 288 3.60 26.46 -0.71
C THR A 288 2.88 27.39 -1.68
N HIS A 289 2.46 26.84 -2.80
CA HIS A 289 1.64 27.52 -3.80
C HIS A 289 0.45 26.65 -4.19
N THR A 290 -0.55 27.31 -4.79
CA THR A 290 -1.76 26.63 -5.24
C THR A 290 -1.67 26.40 -6.75
N SER A 291 -1.81 25.15 -7.18
CA SER A 291 -1.85 24.80 -8.61
C SER A 291 -3.10 25.35 -9.28
N SER A 292 -3.09 25.39 -10.62
CA SER A 292 -4.24 25.82 -11.45
C SER A 292 -5.54 25.07 -11.12
N SER A 293 -5.40 23.86 -10.57
CA SER A 293 -6.47 22.95 -10.23
C SER A 293 -6.78 22.85 -8.73
N GLY A 294 -6.20 23.75 -7.92
CA GLY A 294 -6.58 23.95 -6.51
C GLY A 294 -5.83 23.10 -5.48
N SER A 295 -4.85 22.29 -5.89
CA SER A 295 -3.99 21.52 -4.99
C SER A 295 -2.88 22.39 -4.39
N SER A 296 -2.42 22.06 -3.19
CA SER A 296 -1.24 22.66 -2.57
C SER A 296 0.01 21.89 -2.99
N HIS A 297 0.99 22.60 -3.54
CA HIS A 297 2.29 22.07 -3.94
C HIS A 297 3.41 22.90 -3.32
N GLY A 298 4.55 22.26 -3.11
CA GLY A 298 5.81 22.90 -2.75
C GLY A 298 6.89 22.46 -3.73
N GLY A 299 8.13 22.44 -3.29
CA GLY A 299 9.23 21.92 -4.10
C GLY A 299 10.18 22.98 -4.63
N GLY A 300 11.14 22.55 -5.45
CA GLY A 300 12.28 23.36 -5.87
C GLY A 300 12.97 22.78 -7.09
N GLY A 301 13.89 23.54 -7.69
CA GLY A 301 14.56 23.12 -8.92
C GLY A 301 16.02 23.57 -9.04
N ARG A 302 16.77 22.84 -9.89
CA ARG A 302 18.18 23.08 -10.23
C ARG A 302 18.37 23.06 -11.75
N SER A 303 19.06 24.06 -12.28
CA SER A 303 19.42 24.12 -13.72
C SER A 303 20.67 23.31 -14.03
N PHE A 304 20.76 22.73 -15.23
CA PHE A 304 21.92 21.95 -15.71
C PHE A 304 22.33 22.27 -17.16
#